data_AF-A0A087D046-F1
#
_entry.id   AF-A0A087D046-F1
#
_cell.length_a   1.000
_cell.length_b   1.000
_cell.length_c   1.000
_cell.angle_alpha   90.00
_cell.angle_beta   90.00
_cell.angle_gamma   90.00
#
_symmetry.space_group_name_H-M   'P 1'
#
loop_
_entity.id
_entity.type
_entity.pdbx_description
1 polymer ?
#
loop_
_entity_poly.entity_id
_entity_poly.type
_entity_poly.pdbx_seq_one_letter_code
_entity_poly.pdbx_strand_id
1 'polypeptide(L)'
;MPLLILGVLTGVITPAQTAINARLRKAIGTPFRASLVSFTVGLTATTLAALVLGPYPLVPASALRGPWWMWFAGLFGVIFMTGNILLLPKLGSLQTVLMPVLGQILMGLLIDQFGWFGSTQHPMTPMRAGGLILAVIGVLAAIVAANTTVIRATSGASPDHTAAGATIWLWRGLGVACGMSSAVQTALLGRLGTALGSPIKASMVSFAVGFLALLLVVLLHDRGFGLKSAAHGGNPRWMWCGGLLGATVVLSTSWLSPQLGTGLTVLLVLIGQVTGGLLVDRFGWFGAARRRITALQIVGVAVAIAGIALIRLS
;
A
#
# COMPACT_ATOMS: atom_id res chain seq x y z
N MET A 1 -18.75 -11.30 -11.80
CA MET A 1 -17.72 -10.85 -12.77
C MET A 1 -17.30 -9.38 -12.61
N PRO A 2 -18.18 -8.36 -12.59
CA PRO A 2 -17.74 -6.96 -12.54
C PRO A 2 -16.97 -6.60 -11.24
N LEU A 3 -17.37 -7.16 -10.10
CA LEU A 3 -16.70 -6.95 -8.82
C LEU A 3 -15.25 -7.49 -8.79
N LEU A 4 -14.99 -8.61 -9.50
CA LEU A 4 -13.65 -9.20 -9.57
C LEU A 4 -12.70 -8.27 -10.33
N ILE A 5 -13.17 -7.73 -11.46
CA ILE A 5 -12.43 -6.76 -12.27
C ILE A 5 -12.16 -5.49 -11.45
N LEU A 6 -13.15 -5.00 -10.71
CA LEU A 6 -12.97 -3.83 -9.83
C LEU A 6 -11.87 -4.06 -8.78
N GLY A 7 -11.80 -5.26 -8.20
CA GLY A 7 -10.75 -5.63 -7.24
C GLY A 7 -9.35 -5.57 -7.86
N VAL A 8 -9.17 -6.13 -9.06
CA VAL A 8 -7.89 -6.06 -9.78
C VAL A 8 -7.54 -4.63 -10.17
N LEU A 9 -8.50 -3.87 -10.71
CA LEU A 9 -8.28 -2.46 -11.07
C LEU A 9 -7.90 -1.61 -9.85
N THR A 10 -8.51 -1.86 -8.70
CA THR A 10 -8.17 -1.21 -7.43
C THR A 10 -6.71 -1.46 -7.07
N GLY A 11 -6.21 -2.69 -7.25
CA GLY A 11 -4.81 -3.01 -7.07
C GLY A 11 -3.88 -2.25 -8.01
N VAL A 12 -4.22 -2.17 -9.29
CA VAL A 12 -3.41 -1.50 -10.33
C VAL A 12 -3.21 -0.01 -10.04
N ILE A 13 -4.14 0.62 -9.32
CA ILE A 13 -4.03 2.04 -8.92
C ILE A 13 -2.90 2.27 -7.89
N THR A 14 -2.62 1.29 -7.01
CA THR A 14 -1.69 1.51 -5.88
C THR A 14 -0.25 1.81 -6.34
N PRO A 15 0.33 1.08 -7.32
CA PRO A 15 1.64 1.43 -7.88
C PRO A 15 1.66 2.80 -8.56
N ALA A 16 0.59 3.16 -9.28
CA ALA A 16 0.48 4.48 -9.92
C ALA A 16 0.45 5.61 -8.87
N GLN A 17 -0.36 5.45 -7.82
CA GLN A 17 -0.38 6.34 -6.65
C GLN A 17 1.02 6.49 -6.03
N THR A 18 1.74 5.38 -5.84
CA THR A 18 3.08 5.39 -5.26
C THR A 18 4.06 6.18 -6.13
N ALA A 19 4.03 5.99 -7.45
CA ALA A 19 4.87 6.73 -8.39
C ALA A 19 4.54 8.23 -8.40
N ILE A 20 3.25 8.59 -8.39
CA ILE A 20 2.78 9.97 -8.33
C ILE A 20 3.24 10.64 -7.02
N ASN A 21 3.08 9.98 -5.88
CA ASN A 21 3.49 10.52 -4.58
C ASN A 21 5.01 10.65 -4.46
N ALA A 22 5.77 9.74 -5.05
CA ALA A 22 7.23 9.85 -5.12
C ALA A 22 7.68 11.01 -6.01
N ARG A 23 6.96 11.29 -7.10
CA ARG A 23 7.20 12.47 -7.93
C ARG A 23 6.85 13.75 -7.15
N LEU A 24 5.73 13.77 -6.44
CA LEU A 24 5.34 14.89 -5.57
C LEU A 24 6.38 15.17 -4.49
N ARG A 25 6.95 14.11 -3.88
CA ARG A 25 8.11 14.22 -2.97
C ARG A 25 9.30 14.91 -3.63
N LYS A 26 9.63 14.60 -4.89
CA LYS A 26 10.73 15.29 -5.58
C LYS A 26 10.47 16.79 -5.74
N ALA A 27 9.22 17.20 -5.89
CA ALA A 27 8.83 18.61 -6.02
C ALA A 27 8.76 19.37 -4.69
N ILE A 28 8.33 18.73 -3.60
CA ILE A 28 8.09 19.35 -2.28
C ILE A 28 9.24 19.06 -1.28
N GLY A 29 10.19 18.21 -1.65
CA GLY A 29 11.43 17.90 -0.93
C GLY A 29 11.33 16.73 0.05
N THR A 30 10.31 16.72 0.92
CA THR A 30 10.20 15.70 1.99
C THR A 30 9.08 14.69 1.71
N PRO A 31 9.26 13.41 2.13
CA PRO A 31 8.20 12.40 2.02
C PRO A 31 6.98 12.76 2.87
N PHE A 32 7.17 13.38 4.04
CA PHE A 32 6.10 13.74 4.96
C PHE A 32 5.19 14.82 4.37
N ARG A 33 5.75 15.86 3.74
CA ARG A 33 4.95 16.89 3.04
C ARG A 33 4.16 16.30 1.85
N ALA A 34 4.77 15.41 1.07
CA ALA A 34 4.07 14.75 -0.04
C ALA A 34 2.92 13.86 0.46
N SER A 35 3.16 13.11 1.55
CA SER A 35 2.12 12.35 2.23
C SER A 35 1.02 13.26 2.77
N LEU A 36 1.36 14.38 3.40
CA LEU A 36 0.39 15.32 3.96
C LEU A 36 -0.54 15.88 2.89
N VAL A 37 0.00 16.31 1.74
CA VAL A 37 -0.81 16.77 0.59
C VAL A 37 -1.76 15.66 0.14
N SER A 38 -1.26 14.44 0.00
CA SER A 38 -2.07 13.30 -0.43
C SER A 38 -3.17 12.95 0.57
N PHE A 39 -2.86 12.97 1.88
CA PHE A 39 -3.86 12.76 2.93
C PHE A 39 -4.87 13.92 3.00
N THR A 40 -4.46 15.15 2.68
CA THR A 40 -5.38 16.31 2.61
C THR A 40 -6.38 16.14 1.46
N VAL A 41 -5.90 15.80 0.27
CA VAL A 41 -6.77 15.54 -0.90
C VAL A 41 -7.67 14.34 -0.63
N GLY A 42 -7.13 13.25 -0.07
CA GLY A 42 -7.89 12.07 0.30
C GLY A 42 -8.94 12.32 1.37
N LEU A 43 -8.61 13.11 2.41
CA LEU A 43 -9.55 13.55 3.45
C LEU A 43 -10.67 14.39 2.84
N THR A 44 -10.33 15.33 1.96
CA THR A 44 -11.33 16.18 1.29
C THR A 44 -12.29 15.32 0.45
N ALA A 45 -11.75 14.42 -0.37
CA ALA A 45 -12.55 13.53 -1.22
C ALA A 45 -13.45 12.60 -0.40
N THR A 46 -12.91 11.97 0.65
CA THR A 46 -13.69 11.06 1.51
C THR A 46 -14.70 11.79 2.39
N THR A 47 -14.41 13.02 2.83
CA THR A 47 -15.36 13.87 3.56
C THR A 47 -16.52 14.29 2.66
N LEU A 48 -16.23 14.76 1.44
CA LEU A 48 -17.27 15.10 0.47
C LEU A 48 -18.14 13.88 0.14
N ALA A 49 -17.52 12.72 -0.11
CA ALA A 49 -18.25 11.48 -0.32
C ALA A 49 -19.11 11.09 0.90
N ALA A 50 -18.60 11.26 2.13
CA ALA A 50 -19.33 10.95 3.35
C ALA A 50 -20.53 11.89 3.56
N LEU A 51 -20.41 13.16 3.17
CA LEU A 51 -21.50 14.14 3.26
C LEU A 51 -22.58 13.90 2.20
N VAL A 52 -22.20 13.48 0.99
CA VAL A 52 -23.16 13.27 -0.11
C VAL A 52 -23.84 11.89 -0.03
N LEU A 53 -23.09 10.84 0.36
CA LEU A 53 -23.52 9.45 0.26
C LEU A 53 -23.74 8.77 1.62
N GLY A 54 -23.30 9.39 2.71
CA GLY A 54 -23.30 8.76 4.03
C GLY A 54 -24.65 8.91 4.75
N PRO A 55 -25.19 7.85 5.39
CA PRO A 55 -26.33 8.02 6.29
C PRO A 55 -25.91 8.88 7.48
N TYR A 56 -26.74 9.84 7.91
CA TYR A 56 -26.45 10.65 9.09
C TYR A 56 -26.89 9.95 10.38
N PRO A 57 -26.19 10.15 11.52
CA PRO A 57 -25.03 11.02 11.74
C PRO A 57 -23.69 10.42 11.23
N LEU A 58 -22.71 11.30 10.94
CA LEU A 58 -21.38 10.90 10.45
C LEU A 58 -20.62 9.99 11.43
N VAL A 59 -20.78 10.20 12.73
CA VAL A 59 -20.26 9.30 13.77
C VAL A 59 -21.42 8.96 14.71
N PRO A 60 -21.98 7.74 14.64
CA PRO A 60 -23.02 7.32 15.55
C PRO A 60 -22.46 7.12 16.96
N ALA A 61 -23.25 7.43 17.99
CA ALA A 61 -22.83 7.26 19.39
C ALA A 61 -22.48 5.81 19.75
N SER A 62 -23.05 4.83 19.02
CA SER A 62 -22.70 3.42 19.16
C SER A 62 -21.23 3.14 18.81
N ALA A 63 -20.65 3.86 17.84
CA ALA A 63 -19.24 3.69 17.46
C ALA A 63 -18.29 4.17 18.55
N LEU A 64 -18.68 5.15 19.37
CA LEU A 64 -17.86 5.63 20.50
C LEU A 64 -17.69 4.58 21.60
N ARG A 65 -18.62 3.62 21.69
CA ARG A 65 -18.53 2.48 22.62
C ARG A 65 -17.67 1.33 22.07
N GLY A 66 -17.21 1.44 20.83
CA GLY A 66 -16.34 0.46 20.20
C GLY A 66 -14.91 0.48 20.76
N PRO A 67 -14.09 -0.51 20.39
CA PRO A 67 -12.71 -0.58 20.87
C PRO A 67 -11.88 0.62 20.41
N TRP A 68 -11.15 1.26 21.33
CA TRP A 68 -10.38 2.49 21.05
C TRP A 68 -9.32 2.33 19.95
N TRP A 69 -8.80 1.13 19.73
CA TRP A 69 -7.77 0.86 18.72
C TRP A 69 -8.26 1.06 17.29
N MET A 70 -9.58 0.97 17.03
CA MET A 70 -10.12 1.03 15.66
C MET A 70 -9.94 2.41 15.00
N TRP A 71 -9.79 3.44 15.82
CA TRP A 71 -9.54 4.81 15.39
C TRP A 71 -8.13 5.03 14.82
N PHE A 72 -7.19 4.12 15.10
CA PHE A 72 -5.79 4.27 14.68
C PHE A 72 -5.48 3.74 13.27
N ALA A 73 -6.50 3.32 12.50
CA ALA A 73 -6.32 2.83 11.12
C ALA A 73 -5.50 3.81 10.26
N GLY A 74 -5.75 5.12 10.42
CA GLY A 74 -5.07 6.18 9.69
C GLY A 74 -3.56 6.21 9.90
N LEU A 75 -3.10 5.94 11.12
CA LEU A 75 -1.68 5.96 11.47
C LEU A 75 -0.89 4.89 10.71
N PHE A 76 -1.44 3.68 10.63
CA PHE A 76 -0.82 2.60 9.85
C PHE A 76 -0.82 2.87 8.35
N GLY A 77 -1.83 3.58 7.85
CA GLY A 77 -1.86 4.09 6.47
C GLY A 77 -0.76 5.09 6.17
N VAL A 78 -0.48 6.00 7.12
CA VAL A 78 0.63 6.96 7.02
C VAL A 78 1.97 6.23 6.94
N ILE A 79 2.18 5.22 7.79
CA ILE A 79 3.40 4.40 7.79
C ILE A 79 3.58 3.71 6.44
N PHE A 80 2.53 3.04 5.96
CA PHE A 80 2.56 2.33 4.68
C PHE A 80 2.85 3.28 3.51
N MET A 81 2.12 4.39 3.40
CA MET A 81 2.25 5.30 2.26
C MET A 81 3.59 6.04 2.27
N THR A 82 3.98 6.59 3.42
CA THR A 82 5.25 7.32 3.56
C THR A 82 6.43 6.37 3.39
N GLY A 83 6.32 5.15 3.91
CA GLY A 83 7.28 4.06 3.70
C GLY A 83 7.47 3.75 2.23
N ASN A 84 6.40 3.54 1.45
CA ASN A 84 6.53 3.27 0.02
C ASN A 84 7.19 4.41 -0.77
N ILE A 85 6.89 5.67 -0.41
CA ILE A 85 7.55 6.85 -0.98
C ILE A 85 9.05 6.86 -0.66
N LEU A 86 9.44 6.42 0.54
CA LEU A 86 10.84 6.32 0.98
C LEU A 86 11.58 5.17 0.31
N LEU A 87 10.91 4.04 0.13
CA LEU A 87 11.47 2.82 -0.41
C LEU A 87 11.70 2.91 -1.93
N LEU A 88 10.86 3.67 -2.66
CA LEU A 88 10.88 3.68 -4.13
C LEU A 88 12.27 4.02 -4.71
N PRO A 89 12.96 5.07 -4.24
CA PRO A 89 14.31 5.40 -4.73
C PRO A 89 15.40 4.43 -4.27
N LYS A 90 15.16 3.64 -3.21
CA LYS A 90 16.17 2.78 -2.57
C LYS A 90 16.11 1.33 -3.07
N LEU A 91 14.90 0.79 -3.23
CA LEU A 91 14.69 -0.59 -3.67
C LEU A 91 14.31 -0.69 -5.16
N GLY A 92 13.77 0.39 -5.73
CA GLY A 92 13.14 0.39 -7.04
C GLY A 92 11.70 -0.13 -6.99
N SER A 93 10.95 0.20 -8.04
CA SER A 93 9.49 0.06 -8.10
C SER A 93 8.98 -1.37 -7.86
N LEU A 94 9.49 -2.38 -8.57
CA LEU A 94 9.12 -3.78 -8.32
C LEU A 94 9.28 -4.21 -6.85
N GLN A 95 10.44 -3.93 -6.23
CA GLN A 95 10.69 -4.32 -4.84
C GLN A 95 9.82 -3.54 -3.86
N THR A 96 9.44 -2.29 -4.18
CA THR A 96 8.49 -1.52 -3.37
C THR A 96 7.04 -1.96 -3.48
N VAL A 97 6.72 -2.82 -4.43
CA VAL A 97 5.43 -3.51 -4.46
C VAL A 97 5.56 -4.86 -3.75
N LEU A 98 6.57 -5.66 -4.10
CA LEU A 98 6.68 -7.03 -3.60
C LEU A 98 6.99 -7.13 -2.10
N MET A 99 7.82 -6.24 -1.54
CA MET A 99 8.15 -6.29 -0.10
C MET A 99 6.95 -5.97 0.79
N PRO A 100 6.15 -4.91 0.52
CA PRO A 100 4.91 -4.70 1.25
C PRO A 100 3.88 -5.81 1.01
N VAL A 101 3.77 -6.36 -0.20
CA VAL A 101 2.86 -7.50 -0.46
C VAL A 101 3.22 -8.69 0.44
N LEU A 102 4.51 -9.01 0.58
CA LEU A 102 4.97 -10.06 1.50
C LEU A 102 4.57 -9.74 2.95
N GLY A 103 4.78 -8.50 3.40
CA GLY A 103 4.36 -8.06 4.74
C GLY A 103 2.85 -8.12 4.96
N GLN A 104 2.04 -7.81 3.95
CA GLN A 104 0.59 -7.91 4.00
C GLN A 104 0.12 -9.36 4.16
N ILE A 105 0.77 -10.30 3.46
CA ILE A 105 0.46 -11.73 3.57
C ILE A 105 0.83 -12.23 4.97
N LEU A 106 2.04 -11.94 5.44
CA LEU A 106 2.52 -12.37 6.75
C LEU A 106 1.62 -11.84 7.87
N MET A 107 1.36 -10.53 7.90
CA MET A 107 0.52 -9.94 8.93
C MET A 107 -0.94 -10.36 8.80
N GLY A 108 -1.45 -10.53 7.57
CA GLY A 108 -2.79 -11.08 7.35
C GLY A 108 -2.96 -12.47 7.95
N LEU A 109 -1.96 -13.34 7.78
CA LEU A 109 -1.97 -14.67 8.38
C LEU A 109 -1.85 -14.64 9.91
N LEU A 110 -1.07 -13.71 10.48
CA LEU A 110 -1.01 -13.51 11.92
C LEU A 110 -2.35 -13.04 12.48
N ILE A 111 -3.00 -12.08 11.80
CA ILE A 111 -4.33 -11.60 12.17
C ILE A 111 -5.35 -12.73 12.11
N ASP A 112 -5.32 -13.55 11.06
CA ASP A 112 -6.21 -14.71 10.89
C ASP A 112 -5.95 -15.80 11.95
N GLN A 113 -4.69 -16.11 12.25
CA GLN A 113 -4.28 -17.14 13.22
C GLN A 113 -4.72 -16.79 14.64
N PHE A 114 -4.52 -15.53 15.05
CA PHE A 114 -4.81 -15.08 16.41
C PHE A 114 -6.20 -14.46 16.58
N GLY A 115 -6.92 -14.21 15.48
CA GLY A 115 -8.21 -13.50 15.50
C GLY A 115 -8.07 -12.04 15.93
N TRP A 116 -6.94 -11.41 15.64
CA TRP A 116 -6.70 -10.02 16.02
C TRP A 116 -7.76 -9.09 15.43
N PHE A 117 -8.07 -8.01 16.15
CA PHE A 117 -9.06 -7.01 15.75
C PHE A 117 -10.51 -7.54 15.57
N GLY A 118 -10.81 -8.69 16.16
CA GLY A 118 -12.13 -9.33 16.05
C GLY A 118 -12.36 -10.01 14.71
N SER A 119 -11.28 -10.41 14.03
CA SER A 119 -11.33 -11.28 12.84
C SER A 119 -11.76 -12.70 13.23
N THR A 120 -12.41 -13.40 12.31
CA THR A 120 -12.69 -14.84 12.46
C THR A 120 -11.37 -15.60 12.51
N GLN A 121 -11.17 -16.40 13.55
CA GLN A 121 -9.96 -17.20 13.70
C GLN A 121 -9.93 -18.29 12.63
N HIS A 122 -8.89 -18.26 11.79
CA HIS A 122 -8.60 -19.30 10.81
C HIS A 122 -7.23 -19.89 11.14
N PRO A 123 -7.17 -21.09 11.74
CA PRO A 123 -5.91 -21.68 12.16
C PRO A 123 -4.98 -21.97 10.98
N MET A 124 -3.69 -22.04 11.26
CA MET A 124 -2.66 -22.39 10.29
C MET A 124 -2.76 -23.86 9.92
N THR A 125 -3.34 -24.11 8.75
CA THR A 125 -3.33 -25.43 8.13
C THR A 125 -2.01 -25.66 7.39
N PRO A 126 -1.60 -26.93 7.17
CA PRO A 126 -0.44 -27.25 6.34
C PRO A 126 -0.53 -26.64 4.93
N MET A 127 -1.74 -26.51 4.40
CA MET A 127 -2.00 -25.91 3.08
C MET A 127 -1.75 -24.40 3.07
N ARG A 128 -2.15 -23.67 4.12
CA ARG A 128 -1.83 -22.25 4.30
C ARG A 128 -0.34 -22.02 4.51
N ALA A 129 0.33 -22.90 5.26
CA ALA A 129 1.78 -22.86 5.42
C ALA A 129 2.51 -23.10 4.08
N GLY A 130 2.08 -24.10 3.30
CA GLY A 130 2.61 -24.37 1.97
C GLY A 130 2.38 -23.21 1.00
N GLY A 131 1.20 -22.59 1.03
CA GLY A 131 0.89 -21.40 0.24
C GLY A 131 1.74 -20.19 0.61
N LEU A 132 2.04 -19.99 1.91
CA LEU A 132 2.96 -18.96 2.37
C LEU A 132 4.38 -19.18 1.85
N ILE A 133 4.88 -20.41 1.96
CA ILE A 133 6.21 -20.79 1.43
C ILE A 133 6.27 -20.51 -0.07
N LEU A 134 5.25 -20.93 -0.82
CA LEU A 134 5.16 -20.70 -2.26
C LEU A 134 5.14 -19.20 -2.59
N ALA A 135 4.38 -18.41 -1.83
CA ALA A 135 4.33 -16.95 -2.00
C ALA A 135 5.71 -16.30 -1.77
N VAL A 136 6.41 -16.69 -0.70
CA VAL A 136 7.76 -16.22 -0.38
C VAL A 136 8.75 -16.59 -1.48
N ILE A 137 8.74 -17.84 -1.94
CA ILE A 137 9.62 -18.32 -3.02
C ILE A 137 9.37 -17.52 -4.30
N GLY A 138 8.11 -17.31 -4.68
CA GLY A 138 7.76 -16.52 -5.85
C GLY A 138 8.28 -15.07 -5.77
N VAL A 139 8.11 -14.42 -4.62
CA VAL A 139 8.63 -13.07 -4.37
C VAL A 139 10.15 -13.03 -4.46
N LEU A 140 10.85 -13.97 -3.82
CA LEU A 140 12.31 -14.04 -3.85
C LEU A 140 12.83 -14.29 -5.27
N ALA A 141 12.21 -15.21 -6.03
CA ALA A 141 12.56 -15.47 -7.41
C ALA A 141 12.41 -14.22 -8.30
N ALA A 142 11.30 -13.48 -8.14
CA ALA A 142 11.08 -12.23 -8.86
C ALA A 142 12.14 -11.17 -8.51
N ILE A 143 12.57 -11.09 -7.26
CA ILE A 143 13.62 -10.16 -6.81
C ILE A 143 14.99 -10.55 -7.36
N VAL A 144 15.35 -11.82 -7.30
CA VAL A 144 16.64 -12.31 -7.83
C VAL A 144 16.73 -12.05 -9.32
N ALA A 145 15.66 -12.31 -10.06
CA ALA A 145 15.56 -12.02 -11.49
C ALA A 145 15.69 -10.51 -11.82
N ALA A 146 15.18 -9.65 -10.93
CA ALA A 146 15.33 -8.21 -11.05
C ALA A 146 16.76 -7.73 -10.76
N ASN A 147 17.43 -8.32 -9.78
CA ASN A 147 18.79 -7.93 -9.42
C ASN A 147 19.81 -8.42 -10.46
N THR A 148 19.65 -9.63 -11.00
CA THR A 148 20.56 -10.16 -12.03
C THR A 148 20.55 -9.34 -13.32
N THR A 149 19.41 -8.76 -13.70
CA THR A 149 19.34 -7.87 -14.86
C THR A 149 20.03 -6.53 -14.65
N VAL A 150 19.92 -5.97 -13.44
CA VAL A 150 20.63 -4.72 -13.09
C VAL A 150 22.14 -4.97 -13.07
N ILE A 151 22.60 -6.04 -12.41
CA ILE A 151 24.04 -6.37 -12.32
C ILE A 151 24.64 -6.61 -13.71
N ARG A 152 23.92 -7.34 -14.59
CA ARG A 152 24.34 -7.57 -15.98
C ARG A 152 24.40 -6.30 -16.83
N ALA A 153 23.58 -5.30 -16.52
CA ALA A 153 23.59 -4.02 -17.21
C ALA A 153 24.70 -3.07 -16.72
N THR A 154 25.19 -3.26 -15.48
CA THR A 154 26.21 -2.42 -14.84
C THR A 154 27.55 -3.12 -14.66
N SER A 155 27.80 -4.25 -15.35
CA SER A 155 29.00 -5.10 -15.19
C SER A 155 30.34 -4.47 -15.60
N GLY A 156 30.45 -3.15 -15.66
CA GLY A 156 31.69 -2.40 -15.90
C GLY A 156 32.22 -1.58 -14.72
N ALA A 157 31.57 -1.62 -13.54
CA ALA A 157 31.99 -0.83 -12.38
C ALA A 157 32.34 -1.71 -11.16
N SER A 158 33.50 -1.45 -10.56
CA SER A 158 34.05 -2.17 -9.41
C SER A 158 33.15 -2.07 -8.18
N PRO A 159 33.09 -3.11 -7.31
CA PRO A 159 32.10 -3.13 -6.26
C PRO A 159 32.66 -2.98 -4.84
N ASP A 160 32.33 -1.87 -4.17
CA ASP A 160 32.40 -1.78 -2.71
C ASP A 160 31.15 -2.45 -2.10
N HIS A 161 31.25 -3.75 -1.76
CA HIS A 161 30.08 -4.62 -1.57
C HIS A 161 29.65 -4.97 -0.14
N THR A 162 30.37 -4.60 0.92
CA THR A 162 30.04 -5.08 2.28
C THR A 162 29.06 -4.17 3.05
N ALA A 163 29.23 -2.85 3.03
CA ALA A 163 28.32 -1.91 3.70
C ALA A 163 27.00 -1.66 2.93
N ALA A 164 27.03 -1.79 1.60
CA ALA A 164 25.86 -1.66 0.73
C ALA A 164 24.86 -2.83 0.90
N GLY A 165 25.37 -4.03 1.22
CA GLY A 165 24.56 -5.24 1.43
C GLY A 165 23.69 -5.17 2.69
N ALA A 166 24.24 -4.80 3.85
CA ALA A 166 23.45 -4.72 5.09
C ALA A 166 22.33 -3.66 5.00
N THR A 167 22.64 -2.51 4.38
CA THR A 167 21.67 -1.42 4.20
C THR A 167 20.50 -1.83 3.30
N ILE A 168 20.71 -2.65 2.25
CA ILE A 168 19.61 -3.07 1.36
C ILE A 168 18.65 -4.03 2.05
N TRP A 169 19.15 -4.90 2.93
CA TRP A 169 18.32 -5.80 3.73
C TRP A 169 17.48 -5.03 4.75
N LEU A 170 18.03 -3.96 5.34
CA LEU A 170 17.28 -3.04 6.18
C LEU A 170 16.10 -2.41 5.42
N TRP A 171 16.32 -1.89 4.21
CA TRP A 171 15.25 -1.33 3.39
C TRP A 171 14.20 -2.38 3.01
N ARG A 172 14.60 -3.61 2.70
CA ARG A 172 13.68 -4.72 2.43
C ARG A 172 12.83 -5.04 3.65
N GLY A 173 13.45 -5.14 4.83
CA GLY A 173 12.75 -5.32 6.10
C GLY A 173 11.76 -4.20 6.39
N LEU A 174 12.14 -2.94 6.13
CA LEU A 174 11.23 -1.81 6.23
C LEU A 174 10.05 -1.94 5.25
N GLY A 175 10.27 -2.42 4.03
CA GLY A 175 9.21 -2.73 3.06
C GLY A 175 8.22 -3.75 3.58
N VAL A 176 8.71 -4.83 4.19
CA VAL A 176 7.84 -5.83 4.86
C VAL A 176 7.06 -5.17 6.00
N ALA A 177 7.70 -4.38 6.87
CA ALA A 177 7.03 -3.68 7.97
C ALA A 177 5.95 -2.68 7.49
N CYS A 178 6.18 -1.99 6.37
CA CYS A 178 5.17 -1.14 5.72
C CYS A 178 3.98 -1.98 5.25
N GLY A 179 4.24 -3.14 4.66
CA GLY A 179 3.22 -4.12 4.28
C GLY A 179 2.40 -4.63 5.46
N MET A 180 3.07 -4.98 6.55
CA MET A 180 2.40 -5.41 7.79
C MET A 180 1.49 -4.29 8.32
N SER A 181 1.96 -3.05 8.28
CA SER A 181 1.15 -1.87 8.65
C SER A 181 -0.08 -1.74 7.76
N SER A 182 0.03 -1.98 6.45
CA SER A 182 -1.12 -1.97 5.53
C SER A 182 -2.16 -3.06 5.85
N ALA A 183 -1.73 -4.26 6.23
CA ALA A 183 -2.66 -5.30 6.66
C ALA A 183 -3.38 -4.92 7.97
N VAL A 184 -2.67 -4.36 8.94
CA VAL A 184 -3.27 -3.82 10.18
C VAL A 184 -4.26 -2.72 9.85
N GLN A 185 -3.89 -1.75 9.01
CA GLN A 185 -4.78 -0.70 8.55
C GLN A 185 -6.07 -1.28 7.95
N THR A 186 -5.96 -2.29 7.10
CA THR A 186 -7.10 -2.93 6.44
C THR A 186 -8.04 -3.59 7.46
N ALA A 187 -7.49 -4.32 8.43
CA ALA A 187 -8.27 -4.96 9.49
C ALA A 187 -8.98 -3.92 10.39
N LEU A 188 -8.26 -2.89 10.82
CA LEU A 188 -8.81 -1.79 11.61
C LEU A 188 -9.93 -1.05 10.85
N LEU A 189 -9.72 -0.78 9.56
CA LEU A 189 -10.70 -0.11 8.70
C LEU A 189 -11.95 -0.98 8.51
N GLY A 190 -11.80 -2.29 8.38
CA GLY A 190 -12.93 -3.23 8.34
C GLY A 190 -13.79 -3.14 9.60
N ARG A 191 -13.17 -3.15 10.79
CA ARG A 191 -13.89 -3.00 12.07
C ARG A 191 -14.52 -1.61 12.22
N LEU A 192 -13.79 -0.56 11.85
CA LEU A 192 -14.30 0.80 11.91
C LEU A 192 -15.49 1.00 10.95
N GLY A 193 -15.43 0.36 9.77
CA GLY A 193 -16.51 0.35 8.78
C GLY A 193 -17.79 -0.28 9.31
N THR A 194 -17.69 -1.42 10.00
CA THR A 194 -18.85 -2.06 10.63
C THR A 194 -19.38 -1.25 11.80
N ALA A 195 -18.51 -0.67 12.65
CA ALA A 195 -18.91 0.17 13.77
C ALA A 195 -19.61 1.47 13.34
N LEU A 196 -19.17 2.09 12.24
CA LEU A 196 -19.77 3.31 11.70
C LEU A 196 -20.95 3.06 10.73
N GLY A 197 -21.19 1.79 10.38
CA GLY A 197 -22.19 1.37 9.39
C GLY A 197 -21.91 1.89 7.97
N SER A 198 -20.68 2.32 7.67
CA SER A 198 -20.30 2.84 6.37
C SER A 198 -18.79 2.77 6.11
N PRO A 199 -18.37 2.09 5.02
CA PRO A 199 -17.01 2.14 4.47
C PRO A 199 -16.46 3.55 4.26
N ILE A 200 -17.32 4.47 3.80
CA ILE A 200 -16.94 5.84 3.45
C ILE A 200 -16.60 6.63 4.71
N LYS A 201 -17.41 6.51 5.77
CA LYS A 201 -17.16 7.15 7.07
C LYS A 201 -15.87 6.62 7.71
N ALA A 202 -15.63 5.32 7.66
CA ALA A 202 -14.40 4.72 8.19
C ALA A 202 -13.16 5.23 7.45
N SER A 203 -13.26 5.37 6.12
CA SER A 203 -12.20 5.93 5.30
C SER A 203 -11.94 7.40 5.67
N MET A 204 -12.99 8.21 5.81
CA MET A 204 -12.89 9.62 6.24
C MET A 204 -12.18 9.76 7.59
N VAL A 205 -12.59 8.98 8.60
CA VAL A 205 -11.97 8.97 9.93
C VAL A 205 -10.50 8.55 9.85
N SER A 206 -10.19 7.51 9.07
CA SER A 206 -8.82 7.03 8.84
C SER A 206 -7.95 8.12 8.18
N PHE A 207 -8.46 8.80 7.15
CA PHE A 207 -7.76 9.93 6.52
C PHE A 207 -7.61 11.11 7.48
N ALA A 208 -8.58 11.38 8.35
CA ALA A 208 -8.50 12.46 9.33
C ALA A 208 -7.41 12.19 10.38
N VAL A 209 -7.39 10.99 10.95
CA VAL A 209 -6.36 10.58 11.92
C VAL A 209 -4.97 10.57 11.26
N GLY A 210 -4.86 10.06 10.03
CA GLY A 210 -3.61 10.08 9.28
C GLY A 210 -3.13 11.50 8.94
N PHE A 211 -4.06 12.39 8.56
CA PHE A 211 -3.77 13.81 8.33
C PHE A 211 -3.24 14.48 9.59
N LEU A 212 -3.90 14.29 10.74
CA LEU A 212 -3.46 14.86 12.02
C LEU A 212 -2.07 14.36 12.42
N ALA A 213 -1.82 13.05 12.28
CA ALA A 213 -0.51 12.47 12.56
C ALA A 213 0.59 13.05 11.65
N LEU A 214 0.33 13.18 10.35
CA LEU A 214 1.26 13.78 9.40
C LEU A 214 1.45 15.27 9.64
N LEU A 215 0.40 15.99 9.99
CA LEU A 215 0.46 17.41 10.31
C LEU A 215 1.40 17.64 11.50
N LEU A 216 1.26 16.85 12.56
CA LEU A 216 2.14 16.89 13.72
C LEU A 216 3.60 16.60 13.31
N VAL A 217 3.85 15.56 12.52
CA VAL A 217 5.20 15.20 12.05
C VAL A 217 5.81 16.34 11.22
N VAL A 218 5.06 16.95 10.31
CA VAL A 218 5.53 18.06 9.47
C VAL A 218 5.81 19.31 10.30
N LEU A 219 4.97 19.62 11.30
CA LEU A 219 5.19 20.76 12.19
C LEU A 219 6.45 20.58 13.05
N LEU A 220 6.70 19.36 13.55
CA LEU A 220 7.86 19.05 14.39
C LEU A 220 9.16 18.93 13.59
N HIS A 221 9.13 18.29 12.42
CA HIS A 221 10.34 17.95 11.66
C HIS A 221 10.68 18.96 10.56
N ASP A 222 9.68 19.44 9.83
CA ASP A 222 9.90 20.17 8.58
C ASP A 222 9.83 21.70 8.74
N ARG A 223 9.59 22.21 9.97
CA ARG A 223 9.52 23.64 10.39
C ARG A 223 8.75 24.58 9.43
N GLY A 224 7.84 24.05 8.61
CA GLY A 224 7.02 24.84 7.67
C GLY A 224 6.47 24.07 6.46
N PHE A 225 5.45 24.67 5.84
CA PHE A 225 4.75 24.17 4.65
C PHE A 225 5.40 24.73 3.37
N GLY A 226 6.59 24.26 3.01
CA GLY A 226 7.32 24.70 1.82
C GLY A 226 6.69 24.29 0.49
N LEU A 227 5.42 24.65 0.22
CA LEU A 227 4.70 24.30 -1.02
C LEU A 227 4.97 25.27 -2.18
N LYS A 228 5.51 26.47 -1.90
CA LYS A 228 5.68 27.53 -2.91
C LYS A 228 6.55 27.09 -4.10
N SER A 229 7.60 26.31 -3.84
CA SER A 229 8.51 25.80 -4.87
C SER A 229 7.87 24.75 -5.77
N ALA A 230 6.92 23.97 -5.25
CA ALA A 230 6.21 22.96 -6.04
C ALA A 230 5.10 23.55 -6.91
N ALA A 231 4.43 24.60 -6.41
CA ALA A 231 3.34 25.27 -7.11
C ALA A 231 3.81 26.14 -8.30
N HIS A 232 5.01 26.72 -8.23
CA HIS A 232 5.51 27.67 -9.25
C HIS A 232 6.61 27.10 -10.16
N GLY A 233 7.11 25.89 -9.91
CA GLY A 233 8.27 25.32 -10.61
C GLY A 233 8.01 24.59 -11.93
N GLY A 234 6.91 24.87 -12.65
CA GLY A 234 6.60 24.17 -13.92
C GLY A 234 6.25 22.69 -13.75
N ASN A 235 5.83 22.27 -12.55
CA ASN A 235 5.48 20.88 -12.27
C ASN A 235 4.14 20.47 -12.93
N PRO A 236 3.98 19.21 -13.38
CA PRO A 236 2.73 18.72 -13.93
C PRO A 236 1.62 18.66 -12.89
N ARG A 237 0.42 19.09 -13.28
CA ARG A 237 -0.76 19.16 -12.39
C ARG A 237 -1.24 17.78 -11.89
N TRP A 238 -0.96 16.70 -12.60
CA TRP A 238 -1.34 15.35 -12.20
C TRP A 238 -0.67 14.89 -10.90
N MET A 239 0.45 15.51 -10.48
CA MET A 239 1.15 15.15 -9.24
C MET A 239 0.26 15.29 -7.99
N TRP A 240 -0.73 16.17 -8.03
CA TRP A 240 -1.63 16.45 -6.91
C TRP A 240 -2.75 15.41 -6.76
N CYS A 241 -2.96 14.56 -7.76
CA CYS A 241 -4.04 13.57 -7.77
C CYS A 241 -3.73 12.32 -6.93
N GLY A 242 -2.50 12.16 -6.42
CA GLY A 242 -2.09 10.96 -5.68
C GLY A 242 -2.96 10.66 -4.46
N GLY A 243 -3.42 11.70 -3.75
CA GLY A 243 -4.36 11.57 -2.64
C GLY A 243 -5.74 11.06 -3.05
N LEU A 244 -6.23 11.48 -4.22
CA LEU A 244 -7.51 11.02 -4.78
C LEU A 244 -7.43 9.53 -5.13
N LEU A 245 -6.34 9.10 -5.78
CA LEU A 245 -6.11 7.69 -6.08
C LEU A 245 -6.07 6.83 -4.80
N GLY A 246 -5.43 7.33 -3.74
CA GLY A 246 -5.42 6.67 -2.44
C GLY A 246 -6.80 6.56 -1.81
N ALA A 247 -7.60 7.63 -1.86
CA ALA A 247 -8.99 7.59 -1.41
C ALA A 247 -9.81 6.58 -2.21
N THR A 248 -9.67 6.54 -3.54
CA THR A 248 -10.33 5.53 -4.38
C THR A 248 -9.93 4.12 -3.99
N VAL A 249 -8.64 3.84 -3.77
CA VAL A 249 -8.18 2.51 -3.35
C VAL A 249 -8.82 2.10 -2.02
N VAL A 250 -8.76 2.97 -1.01
CA VAL A 250 -9.30 2.69 0.33
C VAL A 250 -10.83 2.50 0.29
N LEU A 251 -11.54 3.34 -0.47
CA LEU A 251 -12.99 3.22 -0.63
C LEU A 251 -13.38 1.96 -1.38
N SER A 252 -12.72 1.65 -2.49
CA SER A 252 -12.99 0.45 -3.28
C SER A 252 -12.73 -0.81 -2.48
N THR A 253 -11.61 -0.90 -1.74
CA THR A 253 -11.34 -2.07 -0.90
C THR A 253 -12.35 -2.21 0.24
N SER A 254 -12.72 -1.10 0.89
CA SER A 254 -13.69 -1.11 1.97
C SER A 254 -15.12 -1.44 1.50
N TRP A 255 -15.48 -1.09 0.25
CA TRP A 255 -16.77 -1.43 -0.35
C TRP A 255 -16.83 -2.84 -0.95
N LEU A 256 -15.73 -3.32 -1.52
CA LEU A 256 -15.61 -4.69 -2.06
C LEU A 256 -15.55 -5.74 -0.95
N SER A 257 -14.93 -5.41 0.18
CA SER A 257 -14.71 -6.38 1.26
C SER A 257 -16.00 -7.01 1.81
N PRO A 258 -17.11 -6.27 2.05
CA PRO A 258 -18.39 -6.88 2.45
C PRO A 258 -19.06 -7.73 1.37
N GLN A 259 -18.79 -7.49 0.08
CA GLN A 259 -19.46 -8.15 -1.04
C GLN A 259 -18.74 -9.40 -1.53
N LEU A 260 -17.42 -9.33 -1.63
CA LEU A 260 -16.57 -10.42 -2.11
C LEU A 260 -15.98 -11.25 -0.98
N GLY A 261 -16.06 -10.76 0.26
CA GLY A 261 -15.26 -11.23 1.37
C GLY A 261 -13.88 -10.57 1.40
N THR A 262 -13.32 -10.41 2.60
CA THR A 262 -12.00 -9.81 2.86
C THR A 262 -10.89 -10.55 2.12
N GLY A 263 -10.89 -11.88 2.18
CA GLY A 263 -9.85 -12.74 1.60
C GLY A 263 -9.74 -12.60 0.07
N LEU A 264 -10.87 -12.68 -0.64
CA LEU A 264 -10.91 -12.55 -2.10
C LEU A 264 -10.61 -11.11 -2.54
N THR A 265 -11.10 -10.10 -1.80
CA THR A 265 -10.79 -8.69 -2.08
C THR A 265 -9.28 -8.44 -2.01
N VAL A 266 -8.63 -8.92 -0.95
CA VAL A 266 -7.17 -8.80 -0.79
C VAL A 266 -6.45 -9.53 -1.91
N LEU A 267 -6.85 -10.76 -2.26
CA LEU A 267 -6.23 -11.50 -3.37
C LEU A 267 -6.29 -10.72 -4.70
N LEU A 268 -7.47 -10.19 -5.06
CA LEU A 268 -7.65 -9.43 -6.31
C LEU A 268 -6.84 -8.14 -6.31
N VAL A 269 -6.81 -7.42 -5.19
CA VAL A 269 -6.01 -6.20 -5.04
C VAL A 269 -4.53 -6.52 -5.13
N LEU A 270 -4.06 -7.61 -4.51
CA LEU A 270 -2.66 -8.04 -4.60
C LEU A 270 -2.27 -8.38 -6.04
N ILE A 271 -3.09 -9.12 -6.77
CA ILE A 271 -2.88 -9.39 -8.20
C ILE A 271 -2.75 -8.08 -8.97
N GLY A 272 -3.70 -7.16 -8.77
CA GLY A 272 -3.68 -5.84 -9.39
C GLY A 272 -2.45 -5.02 -9.04
N GLN A 273 -1.99 -5.03 -7.79
CA GLN A 273 -0.81 -4.31 -7.34
C GLN A 273 0.45 -4.81 -8.04
N VAL A 274 0.61 -6.12 -8.16
CA VAL A 274 1.77 -6.70 -8.83
C VAL A 274 1.71 -6.43 -10.34
N THR A 275 0.55 -6.62 -10.98
CA THR A 275 0.36 -6.29 -12.40
C THR A 275 0.60 -4.81 -12.67
N GLY A 276 0.05 -3.92 -11.85
CA GLY A 276 0.23 -2.47 -11.97
C GLY A 276 1.69 -2.04 -11.77
N GLY A 277 2.41 -2.67 -10.85
CA GLY A 277 3.83 -2.43 -10.62
C GLY A 277 4.66 -2.76 -11.85
N LEU A 278 4.39 -3.91 -12.48
CA LEU A 278 5.03 -4.31 -13.73
C LEU A 278 4.70 -3.34 -14.89
N LEU A 279 3.45 -2.89 -14.99
CA LEU A 279 3.06 -1.90 -16.02
C LEU A 279 3.81 -0.58 -15.84
N VAL A 280 3.86 -0.05 -14.62
CA VAL A 280 4.61 1.17 -14.30
C VAL A 280 6.10 1.01 -14.66
N ASP A 281 6.69 -0.15 -14.38
CA ASP A 281 8.11 -0.43 -14.66
C ASP A 281 8.42 -0.57 -16.15
N ARG A 282 7.52 -1.21 -16.90
CA ARG A 282 7.66 -1.40 -18.35
C ARG A 282 7.58 -0.08 -19.09
N PHE A 283 6.56 0.73 -18.78
CA PHE A 283 6.29 1.96 -19.53
C PHE A 283 7.05 3.17 -18.98
N GLY A 284 7.52 3.12 -17.73
CA GLY A 284 8.14 4.26 -17.04
C GLY A 284 7.11 5.35 -16.73
N TRP A 285 5.86 4.97 -16.48
CA TRP A 285 4.79 5.93 -16.20
C TRP A 285 5.14 6.83 -15.00
N PHE A 286 4.68 8.08 -15.04
CA PHE A 286 4.87 9.08 -13.98
C PHE A 286 6.33 9.41 -13.63
N GLY A 287 7.27 9.14 -14.56
CA GLY A 287 8.70 9.39 -14.36
C GLY A 287 9.43 8.30 -13.57
N ALA A 288 8.86 7.09 -13.53
CA ALA A 288 9.56 5.90 -13.04
C ALA A 288 10.69 5.49 -14.02
N ALA A 289 11.77 4.93 -13.49
CA ALA A 289 12.87 4.43 -14.32
C ALA A 289 12.38 3.22 -15.13
N ARG A 290 12.43 3.30 -16.48
CA ARG A 290 12.07 2.17 -17.35
C ARG A 290 12.99 0.99 -17.07
N ARG A 291 12.42 -0.16 -16.75
CA ARG A 291 13.16 -1.41 -16.53
C ARG A 291 12.65 -2.50 -17.46
N ARG A 292 13.56 -3.31 -18.01
CA ARG A 292 13.19 -4.47 -18.82
C ARG A 292 12.65 -5.57 -17.90
N ILE A 293 11.43 -6.02 -18.17
CA ILE A 293 10.82 -7.15 -17.47
C ILE A 293 11.39 -8.45 -18.04
N THR A 294 11.88 -9.34 -17.19
CA THR A 294 12.32 -10.68 -17.59
C THR A 294 11.23 -11.73 -17.45
N ALA A 295 11.31 -12.79 -18.24
CA ALA A 295 10.42 -13.94 -18.11
C ALA A 295 10.46 -14.54 -16.69
N LEU A 296 11.64 -14.61 -16.08
CA LEU A 296 11.81 -15.12 -14.72
C LEU A 296 11.10 -14.26 -13.65
N GLN A 297 11.03 -12.94 -13.84
CA GLN A 297 10.22 -12.07 -12.96
C GLN A 297 8.73 -12.38 -13.08
N ILE A 298 8.24 -12.58 -14.30
CA ILE A 298 6.82 -12.91 -14.55
C ILE A 298 6.48 -14.25 -13.90
N VAL A 299 7.35 -15.26 -14.05
CA VAL A 299 7.18 -16.57 -13.41
C VAL A 299 7.19 -16.43 -11.90
N GLY A 300 8.15 -15.71 -11.30
CA GLY A 300 8.19 -15.50 -9.85
C GLY A 300 6.93 -14.81 -9.31
N VAL A 301 6.43 -13.80 -10.02
CA VAL A 301 5.15 -13.14 -9.73
C VAL A 301 3.97 -14.11 -9.81
N ALA A 302 3.90 -14.93 -10.86
CA ALA A 302 2.83 -15.91 -11.04
C ALA A 302 2.84 -16.96 -9.91
N VAL A 303 4.01 -17.43 -9.52
CA VAL A 303 4.20 -18.33 -8.37
C VAL A 303 3.74 -17.66 -7.08
N ALA A 304 4.08 -16.38 -6.88
CA ALA A 304 3.64 -15.65 -5.71
C ALA A 304 2.10 -15.55 -5.63
N ILE A 305 1.45 -15.23 -6.75
CA ILE A 305 -0.01 -15.17 -6.85
C ILE A 305 -0.63 -16.54 -6.58
N ALA A 306 -0.07 -17.63 -7.13
CA ALA A 306 -0.54 -18.99 -6.89
C ALA A 306 -0.45 -19.37 -5.40
N GLY A 307 0.63 -19.00 -4.72
CA GLY A 307 0.78 -19.19 -3.27
C GLY A 307 -0.29 -18.45 -2.48
N ILE A 308 -0.57 -17.18 -2.82
CA ILE A 308 -1.61 -16.38 -2.16
C ILE A 308 -3.01 -16.98 -2.40
N ALA A 309 -3.29 -17.44 -3.63
CA ALA A 309 -4.54 -18.11 -3.96
C ALA A 309 -4.71 -19.39 -3.12
N LEU A 310 -3.65 -20.18 -2.96
CA LEU A 310 -3.67 -21.39 -2.14
C LEU A 310 -3.99 -21.10 -0.67
N ILE A 311 -3.41 -20.04 -0.09
CA ILE A 311 -3.69 -19.60 1.29
C ILE A 311 -5.17 -19.22 1.48
N ARG A 312 -5.79 -18.62 0.46
CA ARG A 312 -7.15 -18.09 0.53
C ARG A 312 -8.23 -19.09 0.16
N LEU A 313 -7.88 -20.14 -0.57
CA LEU A 313 -8.77 -21.23 -0.97
C LEU A 313 -8.74 -22.44 -0.03
N SER A 314 -7.90 -22.40 1.02
CA SER A 314 -7.82 -23.42 2.07
C SER A 314 -8.37 -22.93 3.40
#